data_AF-A0A2S8IJY7-F1
#
_entry.id   AF-A0A2S8IJY7-F1
#
_cell.length_a   1.000
_cell.length_b   1.000
_cell.length_c   1.000
_cell.angle_alpha   90.00
_cell.angle_beta   90.00
_cell.angle_gamma   90.00
#
_symmetry.space_group_name_H-M   'P 1'
#
loop_
_entity.id
_entity.type
_entity.pdbx_description
1 polymer ?
#
loop_
_entity_poly.entity_id
_entity_poly.type
_entity_poly.pdbx_seq_one_letter_code
_entity_poly.pdbx_strand_id
1 'polypeptide(L)' 'MNSSAVGTARVKRGMAEMLKGGVIMDVVTPDQAKIAEDAGAVAVM' A
#
# COMPACT_ATOMS: atom_id res chain seq x y z
N MET A 1 -22.74 -18.37 -10.11
CA MET A 1 -21.30 -18.69 -9.94
C MET A 1 -20.52 -17.43 -10.24
N ASN A 2 -20.05 -16.72 -9.22
CA ASN A 2 -19.23 -15.52 -9.43
C ASN A 2 -17.79 -15.98 -9.62
N SER A 3 -17.30 -16.02 -10.86
CA SER A 3 -15.89 -16.30 -11.12
C SER A 3 -15.07 -15.08 -10.72
N SER A 4 -14.27 -15.19 -9.67
CA SER A 4 -13.33 -14.13 -9.27
C SER A 4 -12.27 -13.94 -10.35
N ALA A 5 -12.37 -12.86 -11.12
CA ALA A 5 -11.32 -12.44 -12.02
C ALA A 5 -10.14 -11.87 -11.21
N VAL A 6 -8.92 -12.31 -11.49
CA VAL A 6 -7.69 -11.76 -10.87
C VAL A 6 -7.02 -10.76 -11.80
N GLY A 7 -6.47 -9.70 -11.22
CA GLY A 7 -5.71 -8.69 -11.97
C GLY A 7 -4.48 -9.28 -12.66
N THR A 8 -4.16 -8.78 -13.84
CA THR A 8 -2.99 -9.22 -14.62
C THR A 8 -1.68 -8.80 -13.94
N ALA A 9 -0.57 -9.45 -14.32
CA ALA A 9 0.76 -9.11 -13.81
C ALA A 9 1.15 -7.63 -14.08
N ARG A 10 0.68 -7.07 -15.21
CA ARG A 10 0.90 -5.65 -15.55
C ARG A 10 0.29 -4.73 -14.50
N VAL A 11 -0.95 -5.01 -14.06
CA VAL A 11 -1.64 -4.20 -13.05
C VAL A 11 -0.94 -4.30 -11.70
N LYS A 12 -0.56 -5.52 -11.27
CA LYS A 12 0.14 -5.73 -9.99
C LYS A 12 1.48 -5.01 -9.93
N ARG A 13 2.26 -5.06 -11.02
CA ARG A 13 3.51 -4.29 -11.11
C ARG A 13 3.25 -2.79 -11.12
N GLY A 14 2.27 -2.32 -11.89
CA GLY A 14 1.89 -0.91 -11.93
C GLY A 14 1.54 -0.35 -10.54
N MET A 15 0.84 -1.13 -9.71
CA MET A 15 0.57 -0.75 -8.32
C MET A 15 1.85 -0.59 -7.49
N ALA A 16 2.81 -1.51 -7.61
CA ALA A 16 4.09 -1.40 -6.90
C ALA A 16 4.92 -0.20 -7.37
N GLU A 17 4.85 0.14 -8.67
CA GLU A 17 5.50 1.32 -9.24
C GLU A 17 4.97 2.62 -8.65
N MET A 18 3.69 2.69 -8.28
CA MET A 18 3.09 3.88 -7.66
C MET A 18 3.64 4.19 -6.25
N LEU A 19 4.24 3.20 -5.58
CA LEU A 19 4.84 3.37 -4.25
C LEU A 19 6.33 3.76 -4.31
N LYS A 20 6.92 3.86 -5.51
CA LYS A 20 8.35 4.17 -5.66
C LYS A 20 8.67 5.57 -5.13
N GLY A 21 9.79 5.66 -4.41
CA GLY A 21 10.28 6.92 -3.82
C GLY A 21 9.62 7.29 -2.49
N GLY A 22 8.63 6.52 -2.04
CA GLY A 22 8.00 6.70 -0.73
C GLY A 22 8.61 5.81 0.36
N VAL A 23 8.18 6.05 1.60
CA VAL A 23 8.50 5.22 2.77
C VAL A 23 7.27 4.41 3.16
N ILE A 24 7.46 3.12 3.44
CA ILE A 24 6.45 2.24 4.04
C ILE A 24 6.83 2.04 5.50
N MET A 25 5.92 2.32 6.43
CA MET A 25 6.18 2.23 7.87
C MET A 25 5.42 1.04 8.49
N ASP A 26 6.11 0.26 9.32
CA ASP A 26 5.48 -0.77 10.15
C ASP A 26 4.75 -0.12 11.32
N VAL A 27 3.49 -0.49 11.55
CA VAL A 27 2.66 0.04 12.63
C VAL A 27 1.86 -1.08 13.30
N VAL A 28 1.63 -0.95 14.60
CA VAL A 28 0.89 -1.94 15.39
C VAL A 28 -0.36 -1.38 16.05
N THR A 29 -0.64 -0.08 15.86
CA THR A 29 -1.87 0.57 16.34
C THR A 29 -2.43 1.56 15.33
N PRO A 30 -3.75 1.84 15.37
CA PRO A 30 -4.36 2.86 14.52
C PRO A 30 -3.77 4.27 14.69
N ASP A 31 -3.31 4.61 15.90
CA ASP A 31 -2.73 5.93 16.15
C ASP A 31 -1.33 6.06 15.54
N GLN A 32 -0.54 4.98 15.51
CA GLN A 32 0.73 4.96 14.77
C GLN A 32 0.50 5.12 13.26
N ALA A 33 -0.57 4.52 12.71
CA ALA A 33 -0.91 4.68 11.30
C ALA A 33 -1.19 6.15 10.94
N LYS A 34 -1.91 6.89 11.80
CA LYS A 34 -2.14 8.34 11.63
C LYS A 34 -0.82 9.12 11.65
N ILE A 35 0.06 8.83 12.61
CA ILE A 35 1.37 9.48 12.71
C ILE A 35 2.22 9.20 11.45
N ALA A 36 2.17 7.98 10.92
CA ALA A 36 2.91 7.60 9.72
C ALA A 36 2.39 8.34 8.47
N GLU A 37 1.06 8.45 8.33
CA GLU A 37 0.43 9.25 7.26
C GLU A 37 0.84 10.73 7.35
N ASP A 38 0.76 11.34 8.53
CA ASP A 38 1.15 12.73 8.77
C ASP A 38 2.65 12.97 8.49
N ALA A 39 3.50 11.98 8.75
CA ALA A 39 4.93 12.01 8.46
C ALA A 39 5.26 11.82 6.96
N GLY A 40 4.27 11.53 6.12
CA GLY A 40 4.43 11.35 4.68
C GLY A 40 4.75 9.91 4.24
N ALA A 41 4.42 8.90 5.04
CA ALA A 41 4.47 7.51 4.58
C ALA A 41 3.47 7.29 3.42
N VAL A 42 3.90 6.58 2.37
CA VAL A 42 3.04 6.29 1.21
C VAL A 42 2.15 5.05 1.43
N ALA A 43 2.50 4.23 2.42
CA ALA A 43 1.73 3.08 2.88
C ALA A 43 2.17 2.69 4.31
N VAL A 44 1.34 1.88 4.98
CA VAL A 44 1.68 1.25 6.28
C VAL A 44 1.50 -0.26 6.20
N MET A 45 2.26 -1.00 7.01
CA MET A 45 2.19 -2.45 7.15
C MET A 45 1.92 -2.86 8.59
#